data_AF-A0A371J3Z5-F1
#
_entry.id   AF-A0A371J3Z5-F1
#
_cell.length_a   1.000
_cell.length_b   1.000
_cell.length_c   1.000
_cell.angle_alpha   90.00
_cell.angle_beta   90.00
_cell.angle_gamma   90.00
#
_symmetry.space_group_name_H-M   'P 1'
#
loop_
_entity.id
_entity.type
_entity.pdbx_description
1 polymer ?
#
loop_
_entity_poly.entity_id
_entity_poly.type
_entity_poly.pdbx_seq_one_letter_code
_entity_poly.pdbx_strand_id
1 'polypeptide(L)'
;MKFIKKIFASVLTIGMVISSNISAYADFDLEDGRNHIIDIEQTQEQGDAPMPYVFNSYEKNATFYLYNNVNIKMYNTPSTSSQVVGELEPQMLVATKRKGNYFYIDTYAGYKWIYKDDNVQLREIENMNNEQFTTSTTLNLHSKPFDIFKTEVQIPVGTYSIKNKAGDWFYIDNGNVSGWFYTENGKFPNSVSTMDKTNILGVPLKVKLAKISNNVRPANPMKPKYITIHNTANTGKGANASAHANLLYNNSINGGSYTSWHFTADDKEIYQSLPMNEIGYHAGDGSGPGNRSSIGIEICENSDGNYMAAEENGAKLAAQLLHELNLPVSSLRMHKDFSGKNCPAKILGRDNGWNSFVSKVQKYYNDLVPDTNKYYIDMFSFPGEQSVLDAKNALGKATGWYLEHKKISLDNTQYRIVTGEFGSEEQARNAVSELQRIGGWWSKYEPTGSPGKFRVVTGTFTGEEQVKSALQKIQSKTGWWVKYESVGDANVNYSTTPIYRIVTGEFNNLEMAKKAVQDLSDTMGWWSKYEPTSNPGKYRVVTGGFMGEASVKNAMNTINSKFGWWTRAEETGEFVYNYRLVTGDFNSKSQAYEKSDWIKNNYGWYNQVKVR
;
A
#
# COMPACT_ATOMS: atom_id res chain seq x y z
N MET A 1 -35.31 59.59 -6.57
CA MET A 1 -34.85 60.88 -6.00
C MET A 1 -33.32 60.87 -5.84
N LYS A 2 -32.67 61.97 -5.46
CA LYS A 2 -31.18 62.17 -5.40
C LYS A 2 -30.77 62.59 -3.95
N PHE A 3 -29.53 62.55 -3.45
CA PHE A 3 -28.17 62.20 -3.96
C PHE A 3 -27.27 61.76 -2.74
N ILE A 4 -26.18 60.98 -2.85
CA ILE A 4 -24.74 61.36 -3.06
C ILE A 4 -24.20 62.44 -2.07
N LYS A 5 -22.99 62.41 -1.45
CA LYS A 5 -21.88 61.43 -1.21
C LYS A 5 -20.79 62.06 -0.29
N LYS A 6 -20.08 61.25 0.56
CA LYS A 6 -18.59 61.14 0.82
C LYS A 6 -17.68 62.39 1.11
N ILE A 7 -16.45 62.37 1.70
CA ILE A 7 -15.58 61.45 2.53
C ILE A 7 -14.38 62.26 3.16
N PHE A 8 -13.58 61.61 4.06
CA PHE A 8 -12.24 61.94 4.67
C PHE A 8 -12.30 62.33 6.18
N ALA A 9 -11.47 61.88 7.15
CA ALA A 9 -10.25 61.03 7.29
C ALA A 9 -8.86 61.75 7.33
N SER A 10 -7.83 61.40 8.14
CA SER A 10 -7.67 60.46 9.29
C SER A 10 -6.26 60.54 9.96
N VAL A 11 -6.01 59.74 11.03
CA VAL A 11 -4.71 59.24 11.61
C VAL A 11 -4.07 60.05 12.78
N LEU A 12 -3.26 59.33 13.62
CA LEU A 12 -2.39 59.73 14.77
C LEU A 12 -3.05 60.07 16.14
N THR A 13 -2.58 59.64 17.35
CA THR A 13 -1.68 58.53 17.80
C THR A 13 -1.72 58.28 19.34
N ILE A 14 -1.50 57.02 19.77
CA ILE A 14 -0.80 56.52 20.99
C ILE A 14 -1.39 56.71 22.43
N GLY A 15 -1.35 55.62 23.23
CA GLY A 15 -1.35 55.62 24.72
C GLY A 15 -2.38 54.69 25.41
N MET A 16 -2.12 53.75 26.34
CA MET A 16 -1.05 52.75 26.61
C MET A 16 -1.34 52.05 27.98
N VAL A 17 -1.85 50.79 27.99
CA VAL A 17 -1.71 49.71 29.04
C VAL A 17 -2.34 50.01 30.45
N ILE A 18 -2.98 49.11 31.22
CA ILE A 18 -2.46 47.97 32.06
C ILE A 18 -3.63 47.07 32.59
N SER A 19 -3.46 45.73 32.51
CA SER A 19 -4.01 44.57 33.31
C SER A 19 -5.50 44.50 33.80
N SER A 20 -6.08 43.39 34.32
CA SER A 20 -5.64 42.00 34.64
C SER A 20 -6.85 41.03 34.85
N ASN A 21 -6.67 39.74 34.49
CA ASN A 21 -6.99 38.47 35.23
C ASN A 21 -8.12 38.37 36.30
N ILE A 22 -8.81 37.24 36.58
CA ILE A 22 -8.99 35.89 35.97
C ILE A 22 -10.16 35.15 36.71
N SER A 23 -10.73 34.08 36.11
CA SER A 23 -11.57 32.99 36.70
C SER A 23 -12.78 33.28 37.61
N ALA A 24 -13.92 32.67 37.28
CA ALA A 24 -14.48 31.53 38.03
C ALA A 24 -15.65 30.89 37.26
N TYR A 25 -15.69 29.56 37.17
CA TYR A 25 -16.89 28.75 36.85
C TYR A 25 -16.68 27.34 37.44
N ALA A 26 -17.68 26.83 38.14
CA ALA A 26 -17.73 25.49 38.70
C ALA A 26 -19.20 25.02 38.72
N ASP A 27 -19.37 23.70 38.82
CA ASP A 27 -20.58 22.95 39.16
C ASP A 27 -21.84 23.15 38.28
N PHE A 28 -22.31 22.05 37.68
CA PHE A 28 -23.71 21.61 37.80
C PHE A 28 -23.84 20.09 37.57
N ASP A 29 -24.89 19.50 38.14
CA ASP A 29 -25.03 18.07 38.40
C ASP A 29 -25.40 17.15 37.21
N LEU A 30 -25.25 15.85 37.48
CA LEU A 30 -25.84 14.74 36.73
C LEU A 30 -27.24 14.42 37.26
N GLU A 31 -28.30 14.50 36.44
CA GLU A 31 -29.39 13.51 36.40
C GLU A 31 -30.43 13.79 35.31
N ASP A 32 -30.64 12.84 34.39
CA ASP A 32 -31.90 12.10 34.19
C ASP A 32 -31.84 11.34 32.84
N GLY A 33 -32.48 10.18 32.77
CA GLY A 33 -32.53 9.34 31.57
C GLY A 33 -33.88 9.40 30.87
N ARG A 34 -33.88 9.42 29.53
CA ARG A 34 -35.05 8.98 28.76
C ARG A 34 -34.69 8.49 27.36
N ASN A 35 -35.30 7.35 27.00
CA ASN A 35 -35.13 6.73 25.68
C ASN A 35 -35.84 7.55 24.60
N HIS A 36 -35.28 7.56 23.39
CA HIS A 36 -36.11 7.51 22.19
C HIS A 36 -35.55 6.46 21.22
N ILE A 37 -36.35 5.41 21.00
CA ILE A 37 -36.20 4.48 19.90
C ILE A 37 -36.83 5.15 18.67
N ILE A 38 -36.21 5.00 17.51
CA ILE A 38 -36.81 5.32 16.20
C ILE A 38 -36.55 4.12 15.28
N ASP A 39 -37.62 3.42 14.92
CA ASP A 39 -37.58 2.39 13.88
C ASP A 39 -37.45 3.02 12.49
N ILE A 40 -36.75 2.34 11.58
CA ILE A 40 -36.78 2.64 10.14
C ILE A 40 -36.85 1.30 9.39
N GLU A 41 -37.97 1.04 8.71
CA GLU A 41 -38.10 -0.06 7.77
C GLU A 41 -37.66 0.36 6.35
N GLN A 42 -36.97 -0.57 5.69
CA GLN A 42 -36.84 -0.84 4.25
C GLN A 42 -37.10 0.28 3.20
N THR A 43 -36.12 0.46 2.30
CA THR A 43 -36.35 0.35 0.83
C THR A 43 -35.04 0.05 0.08
N GLN A 44 -35.11 -0.25 -1.22
CA GLN A 44 -34.05 -0.96 -1.98
C GLN A 44 -33.10 -0.07 -2.82
N GLU A 45 -31.89 -0.64 -3.07
CA GLU A 45 -31.08 -0.58 -4.30
C GLU A 45 -30.98 0.73 -5.12
N GLN A 46 -29.86 1.45 -5.01
CA GLN A 46 -28.72 1.37 -5.98
C GLN A 46 -27.66 2.45 -5.69
N GLY A 47 -26.38 2.14 -5.99
CA GLY A 47 -25.27 3.10 -6.08
C GLY A 47 -24.21 2.96 -4.99
N ASP A 48 -22.98 2.61 -5.38
CA ASP A 48 -21.83 2.55 -4.47
C ASP A 48 -21.37 3.94 -4.03
N ALA A 49 -21.56 4.24 -2.75
CA ALA A 49 -20.94 5.37 -2.04
C ALA A 49 -20.45 4.91 -0.65
N PRO A 50 -19.29 5.40 -0.16
CA PRO A 50 -18.70 4.90 1.08
C PRO A 50 -19.55 5.22 2.32
N MET A 51 -19.71 4.19 3.17
CA MET A 51 -20.58 4.20 4.36
C MET A 51 -20.22 5.30 5.39
N PRO A 52 -21.22 5.86 6.11
CA PRO A 52 -20.98 6.81 7.19
C PRO A 52 -20.26 6.16 8.40
N TYR A 53 -19.26 6.85 8.94
CA TYR A 53 -18.46 6.35 10.07
C TYR A 53 -19.24 6.43 11.41
N VAL A 54 -19.80 5.28 11.83
CA VAL A 54 -20.25 5.06 13.21
C VAL A 54 -19.14 4.35 14.00
N PHE A 55 -18.86 4.80 15.22
CA PHE A 55 -17.80 4.24 16.08
C PHE A 55 -18.11 2.78 16.48
N ASN A 56 -17.55 1.83 15.74
CA ASN A 56 -17.43 0.44 16.15
C ASN A 56 -16.01 0.14 16.61
N SER A 57 -15.86 -0.62 17.70
CA SER A 57 -14.57 -1.14 18.13
C SER A 57 -14.00 -2.10 17.08
N TYR A 58 -12.75 -1.90 16.67
CA TYR A 58 -12.09 -2.73 15.67
C TYR A 58 -12.04 -4.20 16.14
N GLU A 59 -12.45 -5.11 15.26
CA GLU A 59 -12.25 -6.55 15.45
C GLU A 59 -10.84 -6.93 14.97
N LYS A 60 -10.03 -7.48 15.88
CA LYS A 60 -8.67 -7.93 15.61
C LYS A 60 -8.62 -9.46 15.62
N ASN A 61 -8.27 -10.05 14.49
CA ASN A 61 -7.96 -11.47 14.37
C ASN A 61 -6.50 -11.70 14.81
N ALA A 62 -6.29 -12.45 15.89
CA ALA A 62 -4.99 -12.84 16.42
C ALA A 62 -5.15 -13.98 17.43
N THR A 63 -4.10 -14.76 17.69
CA THR A 63 -4.12 -15.76 18.76
C THR A 63 -3.90 -15.08 20.11
N PHE A 64 -4.82 -15.26 21.05
CA PHE A 64 -4.65 -14.85 22.43
C PHE A 64 -4.77 -16.06 23.34
N TYR A 65 -3.87 -16.18 24.31
CA TYR A 65 -4.06 -17.04 25.46
C TYR A 65 -4.67 -16.22 26.60
N LEU A 66 -5.70 -16.76 27.22
CA LEU A 66 -6.34 -16.19 28.40
C LEU A 66 -6.32 -17.23 29.52
N TYR A 67 -6.13 -16.78 30.76
CA TYR A 67 -6.24 -17.60 31.95
C TYR A 67 -7.21 -16.94 32.92
N ASN A 68 -8.32 -17.61 33.23
CA ASN A 68 -9.27 -17.18 34.25
C ASN A 68 -9.06 -18.01 35.52
N ASN A 69 -8.95 -17.32 36.67
CA ASN A 69 -8.84 -17.92 38.00
C ASN A 69 -10.20 -18.01 38.73
N VAL A 70 -11.27 -17.50 38.13
CA VAL A 70 -12.66 -17.48 38.61
C VAL A 70 -13.62 -17.85 37.47
N ASN A 71 -14.89 -18.09 37.78
CA ASN A 71 -15.94 -18.30 36.78
C ASN A 71 -16.13 -17.04 35.92
N ILE A 72 -16.12 -17.21 34.59
CA ILE A 72 -16.33 -16.10 33.65
C ILE A 72 -17.57 -16.32 32.78
N LYS A 73 -18.26 -15.22 32.49
CA LYS A 73 -19.52 -15.22 31.73
C LYS A 73 -19.29 -15.25 30.22
N MET A 74 -20.06 -16.10 29.55
CA MET A 74 -20.11 -16.21 28.09
C MET A 74 -21.28 -15.43 27.51
N TYR A 75 -21.06 -14.84 26.34
CA TYR A 75 -22.00 -13.99 25.62
C TYR A 75 -22.10 -14.40 24.15
N ASN A 76 -23.28 -14.25 23.54
CA ASN A 76 -23.46 -14.45 22.11
C ASN A 76 -22.88 -13.30 21.26
N THR A 77 -22.79 -12.09 21.82
CA THR A 77 -22.28 -10.90 21.12
C THR A 77 -21.31 -10.12 22.01
N PRO A 78 -20.34 -9.38 21.44
CA PRO A 78 -19.35 -8.60 22.18
C PRO A 78 -19.94 -7.26 22.64
N SER A 79 -20.92 -7.31 23.55
CA SER A 79 -21.64 -6.15 24.07
C SER A 79 -21.98 -6.31 25.55
N THR A 80 -21.99 -5.20 26.30
CA THR A 80 -22.47 -5.16 27.69
C THR A 80 -23.97 -5.38 27.81
N SER A 81 -24.72 -5.20 26.72
CA SER A 81 -26.15 -5.54 26.60
C SER A 81 -26.41 -6.98 26.15
N SER A 82 -25.37 -7.80 25.93
CA SER A 82 -25.54 -9.20 25.53
C SER A 82 -26.03 -10.05 26.70
N GLN A 83 -27.01 -10.92 26.46
CA GLN A 83 -27.42 -11.89 27.48
C GLN A 83 -26.28 -12.89 27.77
N VAL A 84 -26.12 -13.22 29.06
CA VAL A 84 -25.24 -14.30 29.50
C VAL A 84 -25.84 -15.63 29.08
N VAL A 85 -25.07 -16.48 28.39
CA VAL A 85 -25.54 -17.78 27.87
C VAL A 85 -24.92 -18.98 28.58
N GLY A 86 -24.09 -18.73 29.60
CA GLY A 86 -23.41 -19.73 30.41
C GLY A 86 -22.18 -19.15 31.07
N GLU A 87 -21.50 -19.97 31.88
CA GLU A 87 -20.24 -19.60 32.53
C GLU A 87 -19.17 -20.66 32.28
N LEU A 88 -17.90 -20.27 32.41
CA LEU A 88 -16.73 -21.13 32.29
C LEU A 88 -15.95 -21.11 33.59
N GLU A 89 -15.78 -22.28 34.19
CA GLU A 89 -14.91 -22.55 35.35
C GLU A 89 -13.45 -22.10 35.11
N PRO A 90 -12.62 -21.94 36.17
CA PRO A 90 -11.22 -21.52 36.07
C PRO A 90 -10.38 -22.41 35.14
N GLN A 91 -9.91 -21.89 33.99
CA GLN A 91 -9.22 -22.68 32.99
C GLN A 91 -8.27 -21.87 32.07
N MET A 92 -7.59 -22.60 31.18
CA MET A 92 -6.85 -22.01 30.05
C MET A 92 -7.75 -21.92 28.83
N LEU A 93 -7.84 -20.73 28.24
CA LEU A 93 -8.64 -20.43 27.06
C LEU A 93 -7.75 -19.92 25.92
N VAL A 94 -8.18 -20.18 24.68
CA VAL A 94 -7.52 -19.68 23.47
C VAL A 94 -8.56 -18.93 22.63
N ALA A 95 -8.34 -17.63 22.45
CA ALA A 95 -9.18 -16.81 21.58
C ALA A 95 -8.50 -16.57 20.23
N THR A 96 -9.32 -16.46 19.18
CA THR A 96 -8.88 -16.17 17.80
C THR A 96 -9.24 -14.76 17.35
N LYS A 97 -10.10 -14.06 18.10
CA LYS A 97 -10.51 -12.68 17.85
C LYS A 97 -10.61 -11.86 19.14
N ARG A 98 -10.43 -10.55 19.02
CA ARG A 98 -10.71 -9.53 20.04
C ARG A 98 -11.57 -8.42 19.45
N LYS A 99 -12.59 -7.95 20.17
CA LYS A 99 -13.33 -6.71 19.87
C LYS A 99 -13.53 -5.90 21.15
N GLY A 100 -12.82 -4.78 21.30
CA GLY A 100 -12.71 -4.08 22.59
C GLY A 100 -12.08 -4.97 23.66
N ASN A 101 -12.76 -5.18 24.79
CA ASN A 101 -12.33 -6.15 25.82
C ASN A 101 -13.03 -7.52 25.69
N TYR A 102 -13.82 -7.75 24.64
CA TYR A 102 -14.39 -9.08 24.36
C TYR A 102 -13.44 -9.93 23.51
N PHE A 103 -13.36 -11.22 23.82
CA PHE A 103 -12.51 -12.20 23.14
C PHE A 103 -13.34 -13.40 22.67
N TYR A 104 -13.13 -13.84 21.43
CA TYR A 104 -13.89 -14.92 20.79
C TYR A 104 -13.15 -16.26 20.94
N ILE A 105 -13.75 -17.17 21.68
CA ILE A 105 -13.21 -18.48 22.08
C ILE A 105 -14.12 -19.61 21.58
N ASP A 106 -13.55 -20.81 21.41
CA ASP A 106 -14.35 -22.03 21.27
C ASP A 106 -14.74 -22.59 22.65
N THR A 107 -15.92 -23.18 22.77
CA THR A 107 -16.50 -23.61 24.07
C THR A 107 -17.42 -24.83 23.92
N TYR A 108 -17.81 -25.44 25.04
CA TYR A 108 -18.81 -26.53 25.04
C TYR A 108 -20.18 -26.11 24.46
N ALA A 109 -20.50 -24.82 24.43
CA ALA A 109 -21.70 -24.26 23.81
C ALA A 109 -21.46 -23.85 22.34
N GLY A 110 -20.37 -24.30 21.72
CA GLY A 110 -19.80 -23.74 20.49
C GLY A 110 -19.19 -22.34 20.74
N TYR A 111 -18.66 -21.70 19.69
CA TYR A 111 -17.99 -20.40 19.83
C TYR A 111 -18.80 -19.32 20.57
N LYS A 112 -18.14 -18.59 21.48
CA LYS A 112 -18.71 -17.49 22.28
C LYS A 112 -17.73 -16.34 22.48
N TRP A 113 -18.26 -15.20 22.91
CA TRP A 113 -17.48 -14.09 23.43
C TRP A 113 -17.39 -14.18 24.95
N ILE A 114 -16.20 -13.94 25.50
CA ILE A 114 -15.98 -13.66 26.94
C ILE A 114 -15.48 -12.23 27.12
N TYR A 115 -15.75 -11.61 28.26
CA TYR A 115 -15.21 -10.30 28.60
C TYR A 115 -13.93 -10.45 29.44
N LYS A 116 -12.86 -9.74 29.05
CA LYS A 116 -11.63 -9.60 29.85
C LYS A 116 -11.86 -8.49 30.88
N ASP A 117 -12.14 -8.89 32.11
CA ASP A 117 -12.03 -8.05 33.31
C ASP A 117 -10.61 -8.15 33.90
N ASP A 118 -10.42 -7.81 35.18
CA ASP A 118 -9.11 -7.90 35.84
C ASP A 118 -8.78 -9.28 36.43
N ASN A 119 -9.75 -10.21 36.47
CA ASN A 119 -9.54 -11.60 36.87
C ASN A 119 -8.97 -12.44 35.71
N VAL A 120 -9.27 -12.06 34.46
CA VAL A 120 -8.75 -12.75 33.27
C VAL A 120 -7.37 -12.22 32.88
N GLN A 121 -6.33 -13.02 33.10
CA GLN A 121 -4.99 -12.72 32.59
C GLN A 121 -4.94 -12.93 31.07
N LEU A 122 -4.26 -12.03 30.36
CA LEU A 122 -4.20 -12.00 28.89
C LEU A 122 -2.75 -12.04 28.37
N ARG A 123 -2.56 -12.78 27.27
CA ARG A 123 -1.31 -12.87 26.51
C ARG A 123 -1.63 -12.94 25.01
N GLU A 124 -1.39 -11.87 24.26
CA GLU A 124 -1.41 -11.95 22.79
C GLU A 124 -0.16 -12.70 22.31
N ILE A 125 -0.33 -13.62 21.36
CA ILE A 125 0.74 -14.50 20.86
C ILE A 125 1.23 -13.99 19.50
N GLU A 126 2.49 -13.56 19.46
CA GLU A 126 3.17 -13.16 18.25
C GLU A 126 4.11 -14.25 17.74
N ASN A 127 4.04 -14.60 16.46
CA ASN A 127 5.07 -15.40 15.80
C ASN A 127 6.40 -14.59 15.74
N MET A 128 7.51 -15.27 16.05
CA MET A 128 8.88 -14.73 16.07
C MET A 128 9.78 -15.33 14.98
N ASN A 129 9.29 -16.21 14.10
CA ASN A 129 9.99 -16.74 12.93
C ASN A 129 11.38 -17.37 13.20
N ASN A 130 11.62 -17.89 14.42
CA ASN A 130 12.91 -18.44 14.88
C ASN A 130 14.02 -17.38 15.07
N GLU A 131 13.66 -16.11 15.27
CA GLU A 131 14.56 -15.05 15.75
C GLU A 131 15.36 -15.50 16.96
N GLN A 132 16.65 -15.15 17.00
CA GLN A 132 17.56 -15.57 18.06
C GLN A 132 17.39 -14.68 19.30
N PHE A 133 17.46 -15.28 20.49
CA PHE A 133 17.45 -14.56 21.76
C PHE A 133 18.49 -15.13 22.72
N THR A 134 19.36 -14.28 23.25
CA THR A 134 20.36 -14.65 24.27
C THR A 134 19.82 -14.35 25.66
N THR A 135 19.68 -15.38 26.51
CA THR A 135 19.35 -15.25 27.93
C THR A 135 20.57 -14.77 28.73
N SER A 136 20.35 -14.09 29.85
CA SER A 136 21.41 -13.65 30.78
C SER A 136 21.53 -14.54 32.03
N THR A 137 20.55 -15.40 32.28
CA THR A 137 20.43 -16.28 33.45
C THR A 137 19.86 -17.63 33.05
N THR A 138 19.97 -18.63 33.93
CA THR A 138 19.19 -19.88 33.85
C THR A 138 17.72 -19.56 34.15
N LEU A 139 16.79 -20.06 33.32
CA LEU A 139 15.36 -19.77 33.41
C LEU A 139 14.54 -21.05 33.52
N ASN A 140 13.41 -20.98 34.25
CA ASN A 140 12.44 -22.08 34.30
C ASN A 140 11.54 -22.06 33.06
N LEU A 141 11.11 -23.23 32.60
CA LEU A 141 10.13 -23.37 31.53
C LEU A 141 8.71 -23.56 32.09
N HIS A 142 7.74 -23.07 31.35
CA HIS A 142 6.31 -23.10 31.64
C HIS A 142 5.55 -23.67 30.43
N SER A 143 4.47 -24.41 30.66
CA SER A 143 3.66 -24.98 29.56
C SER A 143 2.76 -23.94 28.86
N LYS A 144 2.53 -22.79 29.50
CA LYS A 144 1.83 -21.58 29.01
C LYS A 144 2.53 -20.33 29.54
N PRO A 145 2.38 -19.14 28.91
CA PRO A 145 3.06 -17.90 29.31
C PRO A 145 2.43 -17.20 30.54
N PHE A 146 2.22 -17.96 31.62
CA PHE A 146 1.77 -17.47 32.93
C PHE A 146 2.46 -18.26 34.05
N ASP A 147 2.65 -17.64 35.20
CA ASP A 147 3.51 -18.15 36.27
C ASP A 147 3.02 -19.47 36.88
N ILE A 148 1.70 -19.67 36.96
CA ILE A 148 1.06 -20.88 37.46
C ILE A 148 1.35 -22.14 36.61
N PHE A 149 1.76 -21.98 35.34
CA PHE A 149 2.07 -23.09 34.43
C PHE A 149 3.54 -23.52 34.44
N LYS A 150 4.28 -23.19 35.50
CA LYS A 150 5.68 -23.59 35.71
C LYS A 150 5.86 -25.11 35.61
N THR A 151 7.01 -25.53 35.09
CA THR A 151 7.48 -26.91 35.06
C THR A 151 8.82 -27.04 35.81
N GLU A 152 9.23 -28.28 36.10
CA GLU A 152 10.55 -28.58 36.66
C GLU A 152 11.71 -28.49 35.64
N VAL A 153 11.41 -28.20 34.37
CA VAL A 153 12.42 -28.07 33.31
C VAL A 153 13.03 -26.67 33.32
N GLN A 154 14.35 -26.58 33.22
CA GLN A 154 15.08 -25.31 33.09
C GLN A 154 15.90 -25.27 31.80
N ILE A 155 16.18 -24.05 31.32
CA ILE A 155 17.20 -23.78 30.31
C ILE A 155 18.34 -22.97 30.93
N PRO A 156 19.61 -23.28 30.62
CA PRO A 156 20.76 -22.51 31.09
C PRO A 156 20.87 -21.13 30.41
N VAL A 157 21.92 -20.38 30.76
CA VAL A 157 22.38 -19.24 29.97
C VAL A 157 22.75 -19.72 28.56
N GLY A 158 22.17 -19.12 27.53
CA GLY A 158 22.38 -19.56 26.14
C GLY A 158 21.72 -18.66 25.11
N THR A 159 21.86 -19.00 23.83
CA THR A 159 21.11 -18.36 22.72
C THR A 159 20.17 -19.37 22.11
N TYR A 160 18.90 -18.97 21.91
CA TYR A 160 17.81 -19.85 21.53
C TYR A 160 17.00 -19.28 20.37
N SER A 161 16.53 -20.16 19.49
CA SER A 161 15.55 -19.85 18.43
C SER A 161 14.15 -19.70 19.03
N ILE A 162 13.60 -18.49 19.02
CA ILE A 162 12.28 -18.20 19.57
C ILE A 162 11.21 -18.38 18.49
N LYS A 163 10.24 -19.28 18.71
CA LYS A 163 9.13 -19.47 17.76
C LYS A 163 8.01 -18.46 18.01
N ASN A 164 7.69 -18.16 19.27
CA ASN A 164 6.62 -17.21 19.63
C ASN A 164 7.03 -16.30 20.80
N LYS A 165 6.42 -15.12 20.89
CA LYS A 165 6.54 -14.14 21.98
C LYS A 165 5.16 -13.75 22.49
N ALA A 166 5.05 -13.46 23.78
CA ALA A 166 3.79 -13.05 24.41
C ALA A 166 4.06 -12.03 25.53
N GLY A 167 4.10 -10.74 25.17
CA GLY A 167 4.69 -9.71 26.02
C GLY A 167 6.19 -9.94 26.22
N ASP A 168 6.58 -10.21 27.47
CA ASP A 168 7.96 -10.53 27.92
C ASP A 168 8.17 -12.05 28.11
N TRP A 169 7.24 -12.87 27.61
CA TRP A 169 7.38 -14.33 27.54
C TRP A 169 7.84 -14.77 26.14
N PHE A 170 8.69 -15.79 26.08
CA PHE A 170 9.27 -16.32 24.85
C PHE A 170 9.13 -17.84 24.80
N TYR A 171 8.74 -18.41 23.65
CA TYR A 171 8.57 -19.85 23.46
C TYR A 171 9.71 -20.45 22.62
N ILE A 172 10.33 -21.49 23.16
CA ILE A 172 11.30 -22.34 22.47
C ILE A 172 10.71 -23.72 22.17
N ASP A 173 11.23 -24.33 21.13
CA ASP A 173 11.09 -25.76 20.84
C ASP A 173 12.24 -26.17 19.93
N ASN A 174 13.16 -26.97 20.47
CA ASN A 174 14.35 -27.50 19.77
C ASN A 174 14.30 -29.03 19.58
N GLY A 175 13.12 -29.64 19.69
CA GLY A 175 12.93 -31.10 19.59
C GLY A 175 13.29 -31.88 20.86
N ASN A 176 14.30 -31.44 21.63
CA ASN A 176 14.66 -32.05 22.92
C ASN A 176 13.92 -31.39 24.10
N VAL A 177 13.69 -30.07 24.01
CA VAL A 177 13.09 -29.23 25.04
C VAL A 177 12.16 -28.22 24.36
N SER A 178 10.95 -28.06 24.89
CA SER A 178 10.01 -27.02 24.47
C SER A 178 9.30 -26.41 25.67
N GLY A 179 8.90 -25.14 25.55
CA GLY A 179 8.24 -24.41 26.64
C GLY A 179 8.38 -22.89 26.52
N TRP A 180 7.60 -22.19 27.34
CA TRP A 180 7.66 -20.74 27.54
C TRP A 180 8.64 -20.40 28.66
N PHE A 181 9.43 -19.35 28.53
CA PHE A 181 10.11 -18.70 29.66
C PHE A 181 9.74 -17.22 29.71
N TYR A 182 9.73 -16.65 30.92
CA TYR A 182 9.63 -15.21 31.15
C TYR A 182 11.02 -14.64 31.39
N THR A 183 11.33 -13.48 30.80
CA THR A 183 12.49 -12.68 31.21
C THR A 183 12.38 -11.24 30.73
N GLU A 184 12.63 -10.30 31.64
CA GLU A 184 12.83 -8.89 31.31
C GLU A 184 14.30 -8.58 30.94
N ASN A 185 15.18 -9.59 31.02
CA ASN A 185 16.61 -9.49 30.75
C ASN A 185 17.04 -10.39 29.58
N GLY A 186 18.01 -9.95 28.80
CA GLY A 186 18.55 -10.68 27.66
C GLY A 186 18.73 -9.75 26.45
N LYS A 187 18.89 -10.32 25.26
CA LYS A 187 19.02 -9.55 24.02
C LYS A 187 18.62 -10.36 22.79
N PHE A 188 18.05 -9.67 21.80
CA PHE A 188 18.07 -10.12 20.41
C PHE A 188 19.45 -9.80 19.82
N PRO A 189 20.24 -10.79 19.35
CA PRO A 189 21.48 -10.52 18.62
C PRO A 189 21.22 -9.65 17.39
N ASN A 190 22.20 -8.83 17.03
CA ASN A 190 22.15 -7.92 15.87
C ASN A 190 20.98 -6.90 15.92
N SER A 191 20.43 -6.60 17.10
CA SER A 191 19.41 -5.57 17.27
C SER A 191 20.00 -4.16 17.20
N VAL A 192 19.46 -3.31 16.32
CA VAL A 192 19.81 -1.88 16.26
C VAL A 192 19.29 -1.19 17.51
N SER A 193 20.17 -0.46 18.20
CA SER A 193 19.86 0.16 19.50
C SER A 193 19.63 1.68 19.36
N THR A 194 20.57 2.39 18.75
CA THR A 194 20.42 3.79 18.32
C THR A 194 20.50 3.87 16.81
N MET A 195 19.79 4.83 16.21
CA MET A 195 19.98 5.16 14.80
C MET A 195 21.42 5.66 14.58
N ASP A 196 22.20 5.02 13.71
CA ASP A 196 23.55 5.47 13.35
C ASP A 196 23.51 6.59 12.30
N LYS A 197 22.72 7.64 12.60
CA LYS A 197 22.42 8.76 11.70
C LYS A 197 22.24 10.05 12.50
N THR A 198 22.90 11.12 12.08
CA THR A 198 22.70 12.48 12.61
C THR A 198 21.67 13.30 11.81
N ASN A 199 21.16 12.75 10.70
CA ASN A 199 20.17 13.38 9.85
C ASN A 199 19.23 12.33 9.21
N ILE A 200 17.97 12.69 9.03
CA ILE A 200 16.89 11.84 8.50
C ILE A 200 16.18 12.63 7.39
N LEU A 201 16.52 12.36 6.12
CA LEU A 201 15.90 13.01 4.95
C LEU A 201 15.84 14.55 5.05
N GLY A 202 16.96 15.16 5.47
CA GLY A 202 17.13 16.59 5.70
C GLY A 202 16.95 17.03 7.15
N VAL A 203 16.27 16.25 7.99
CA VAL A 203 15.92 16.62 9.38
C VAL A 203 17.04 16.21 10.36
N PRO A 204 17.60 17.12 11.18
CA PRO A 204 18.55 16.76 12.23
C PRO A 204 17.98 15.73 13.22
N LEU A 205 18.78 14.72 13.55
CA LEU A 205 18.49 13.75 14.61
C LEU A 205 19.49 13.91 15.76
N LYS A 206 18.96 14.09 16.96
CA LYS A 206 19.68 14.15 18.24
C LYS A 206 19.32 12.95 19.11
N VAL A 207 20.23 12.56 20.00
CA VAL A 207 20.02 11.45 20.94
C VAL A 207 20.12 11.99 22.37
N LYS A 208 19.08 11.74 23.19
CA LYS A 208 19.09 11.96 24.64
C LYS A 208 18.31 10.82 25.31
N LEU A 209 18.99 9.68 25.44
CA LEU A 209 18.39 8.49 26.05
C LEU A 209 18.07 8.70 27.54
N ALA A 210 16.88 8.27 27.96
CA ALA A 210 16.51 8.14 29.36
C ALA A 210 17.45 7.18 30.12
N LYS A 211 17.54 7.34 31.44
CA LYS A 211 18.23 6.40 32.34
C LYS A 211 17.40 5.16 32.56
N ILE A 212 18.05 4.00 32.74
CA ILE A 212 17.34 2.74 33.04
C ILE A 212 16.57 2.93 34.35
N SER A 213 15.26 2.69 34.29
CA SER A 213 14.27 3.08 35.30
C SER A 213 12.94 2.39 35.04
N ASN A 214 12.32 1.80 36.06
CA ASN A 214 11.12 0.96 35.92
C ASN A 214 9.91 1.71 35.33
N ASN A 215 9.87 3.05 35.41
CA ASN A 215 8.77 3.88 34.93
C ASN A 215 8.95 4.46 33.52
N VAL A 216 10.19 4.72 33.07
CA VAL A 216 10.46 5.32 31.75
C VAL A 216 11.21 4.37 30.82
N ARG A 217 12.27 3.73 31.29
CA ARG A 217 13.13 2.86 30.47
C ARG A 217 13.43 1.58 31.25
N PRO A 218 12.51 0.59 31.24
CA PRO A 218 12.66 -0.64 32.01
C PRO A 218 13.72 -1.58 31.39
N ALA A 219 14.17 -1.29 30.17
CA ALA A 219 15.18 -2.02 29.39
C ALA A 219 14.81 -3.46 28.98
N ASN A 220 13.54 -3.87 29.11
CA ASN A 220 13.09 -5.17 28.57
C ASN A 220 13.40 -5.25 27.06
N PRO A 221 13.96 -6.38 26.56
CA PRO A 221 14.44 -6.50 25.20
C PRO A 221 13.30 -6.58 24.16
N MET A 222 13.43 -5.80 23.10
CA MET A 222 12.45 -5.71 22.01
C MET A 222 13.07 -6.04 20.65
N LYS A 223 12.30 -6.75 19.81
CA LYS A 223 12.49 -6.82 18.36
C LYS A 223 11.28 -6.11 17.71
N PRO A 224 11.46 -4.89 17.16
CA PRO A 224 10.34 -4.14 16.59
C PRO A 224 9.65 -4.87 15.43
N LYS A 225 8.32 -4.79 15.37
CA LYS A 225 7.48 -5.25 14.24
C LYS A 225 6.55 -4.16 13.71
N TYR A 226 6.29 -3.12 14.51
CA TYR A 226 5.39 -2.02 14.19
C TYR A 226 6.04 -0.66 14.50
N ILE A 227 5.61 0.38 13.80
CA ILE A 227 5.90 1.78 14.16
C ILE A 227 4.58 2.44 14.56
N THR A 228 4.46 2.88 15.82
CA THR A 228 3.23 3.49 16.36
C THR A 228 3.32 5.00 16.32
N ILE A 229 2.40 5.64 15.60
CA ILE A 229 2.33 7.09 15.45
C ILE A 229 1.38 7.68 16.49
N HIS A 230 1.83 8.77 17.12
CA HIS A 230 1.10 9.53 18.13
C HIS A 230 1.10 11.04 17.79
N ASN A 231 0.26 11.82 18.47
CA ASN A 231 0.44 13.26 18.58
C ASN A 231 0.42 13.64 20.07
N THR A 232 1.29 14.56 20.45
CA THR A 232 1.59 14.89 21.85
C THR A 232 0.40 15.43 22.66
N ALA A 233 -0.65 15.93 21.99
CA ALA A 233 -1.75 16.70 22.57
C ALA A 233 -1.30 17.95 23.36
N ASN A 234 -0.03 18.36 23.21
CA ASN A 234 0.60 19.40 24.00
C ASN A 234 0.86 20.65 23.14
N THR A 235 -0.09 21.58 23.17
CA THR A 235 -0.02 22.85 22.44
C THR A 235 0.80 23.93 23.17
N GLY A 236 1.36 23.60 24.35
CA GLY A 236 2.17 24.50 25.15
C GLY A 236 3.34 25.09 24.37
N LYS A 237 3.58 26.39 24.53
CA LYS A 237 4.72 27.08 23.90
C LYS A 237 6.02 26.44 24.36
N GLY A 238 6.89 26.07 23.42
CA GLY A 238 8.16 25.39 23.70
C GLY A 238 8.04 23.87 23.98
N ALA A 239 6.86 23.25 23.86
CA ALA A 239 6.67 21.80 24.00
C ALA A 239 7.16 21.01 22.76
N ASN A 240 8.40 21.27 22.35
CA ASN A 240 9.05 20.72 21.16
C ASN A 240 9.72 19.35 21.45
N ALA A 241 10.45 18.78 20.48
CA ALA A 241 11.07 17.46 20.63
C ALA A 241 12.17 17.45 21.72
N SER A 242 12.93 18.54 21.84
CA SER A 242 13.94 18.71 22.90
C SER A 242 13.31 18.75 24.30
N ALA A 243 12.18 19.45 24.46
CA ALA A 243 11.44 19.53 25.71
C ALA A 243 10.91 18.15 26.16
N HIS A 244 10.34 17.37 25.23
CA HIS A 244 9.88 16.01 25.52
C HIS A 244 11.03 15.04 25.85
N ALA A 245 12.18 15.14 25.17
CA ALA A 245 13.38 14.37 25.52
C ALA A 245 13.96 14.77 26.90
N ASN A 246 13.86 16.04 27.29
CA ASN A 246 14.20 16.51 28.64
C ASN A 246 13.23 15.95 29.69
N LEU A 247 11.92 15.90 29.41
CA LEU A 247 10.90 15.33 30.28
C LEU A 247 11.15 13.85 30.57
N LEU A 248 11.33 13.03 29.53
CA LEU A 248 11.59 11.59 29.70
C LEU A 248 12.90 11.34 30.46
N TYR A 249 13.96 12.10 30.17
CA TYR A 249 15.22 12.02 30.90
C TYR A 249 15.05 12.36 32.39
N ASN A 250 14.33 13.42 32.73
CA ASN A 250 14.14 13.83 34.12
C ASN A 250 13.23 12.85 34.90
N ASN A 251 12.14 12.38 34.28
CA ASN A 251 11.24 11.37 34.88
C ASN A 251 11.93 10.02 35.13
N SER A 252 12.98 9.71 34.35
CA SER A 252 13.82 8.51 34.54
C SER A 252 14.83 8.60 35.70
N ILE A 253 14.96 9.78 36.32
CA ILE A 253 15.88 10.03 37.45
C ILE A 253 15.09 10.33 38.73
N ASN A 254 14.07 11.18 38.64
CA ASN A 254 13.33 11.69 39.81
C ASN A 254 12.10 10.84 40.16
N GLY A 255 11.80 9.80 39.38
CA GLY A 255 10.46 9.22 39.31
C GLY A 255 9.49 10.09 38.51
N GLY A 256 8.31 9.54 38.22
CA GLY A 256 7.30 10.18 37.36
C GLY A 256 6.39 9.13 36.70
N SER A 257 5.46 9.59 35.88
CA SER A 257 4.46 8.74 35.20
C SER A 257 5.07 7.58 34.42
N TYR A 258 4.38 6.44 34.41
CA TYR A 258 4.70 5.27 33.59
C TYR A 258 4.32 5.53 32.12
N THR A 259 5.10 6.35 31.42
CA THR A 259 4.86 6.71 30.02
C THR A 259 6.18 7.05 29.33
N SER A 260 6.45 6.42 28.18
CA SER A 260 7.69 6.60 27.44
C SER A 260 7.60 6.13 25.99
N TRP A 261 8.33 6.79 25.11
CA TRP A 261 8.35 6.53 23.67
C TRP A 261 9.74 6.78 23.09
N HIS A 262 9.98 6.22 21.91
CA HIS A 262 11.32 6.09 21.34
C HIS A 262 11.81 7.36 20.68
N PHE A 263 10.94 8.05 19.93
CA PHE A 263 11.30 9.28 19.20
C PHE A 263 10.23 10.36 19.35
N THR A 264 10.68 11.62 19.38
CA THR A 264 9.80 12.79 19.24
C THR A 264 10.25 13.61 18.03
N ALA A 265 9.32 14.08 17.20
CA ALA A 265 9.58 14.93 16.04
C ALA A 265 8.84 16.27 16.17
N ASP A 266 9.56 17.38 15.94
CA ASP A 266 8.98 18.72 15.78
C ASP A 266 9.25 19.29 14.37
N ASP A 267 8.94 20.56 14.17
CA ASP A 267 9.04 21.23 12.87
C ASP A 267 10.48 21.47 12.40
N LYS A 268 11.48 21.24 13.27
CA LYS A 268 12.90 21.55 13.03
C LYS A 268 13.79 20.31 13.20
N GLU A 269 13.50 19.44 14.18
CA GLU A 269 14.37 18.32 14.54
C GLU A 269 13.67 17.12 15.17
N ILE A 270 14.44 16.03 15.33
CA ILE A 270 14.00 14.77 15.93
C ILE A 270 14.90 14.44 17.12
N TYR A 271 14.32 13.90 18.21
CA TYR A 271 15.04 13.37 19.36
C TYR A 271 14.74 11.89 19.60
N GLN A 272 15.78 11.05 19.64
CA GLN A 272 15.69 9.68 20.19
C GLN A 272 15.82 9.70 21.72
N SER A 273 14.85 9.12 22.42
CA SER A 273 14.72 9.10 23.88
C SER A 273 14.78 7.70 24.51
N LEU A 274 14.48 6.63 23.74
CA LEU A 274 14.70 5.23 24.12
C LEU A 274 15.44 4.47 23.00
N PRO A 275 16.22 3.42 23.32
CA PRO A 275 16.76 2.51 22.33
C PRO A 275 15.68 1.72 21.58
N MET A 276 15.91 1.47 20.29
CA MET A 276 15.01 0.72 19.41
C MET A 276 14.92 -0.78 19.74
N ASN A 277 15.87 -1.30 20.51
CA ASN A 277 15.90 -2.67 21.00
C ASN A 277 15.39 -2.83 22.45
N GLU A 278 14.77 -1.79 23.00
CA GLU A 278 14.11 -1.79 24.32
C GLU A 278 12.62 -1.38 24.17
N ILE A 279 11.76 -1.83 25.09
CA ILE A 279 10.34 -1.47 25.09
C ILE A 279 10.07 -0.01 25.51
N GLY A 280 8.88 0.50 25.20
CA GLY A 280 8.37 1.77 25.72
C GLY A 280 6.92 1.63 26.21
N TYR A 281 6.48 2.57 27.05
CA TYR A 281 5.10 2.61 27.57
C TYR A 281 4.30 3.72 26.87
N HIS A 282 3.77 3.44 25.68
CA HIS A 282 3.08 4.46 24.86
C HIS A 282 1.73 4.02 24.26
N ALA A 283 1.46 2.74 24.07
CA ALA A 283 0.30 2.26 23.30
C ALA A 283 -0.95 1.95 24.12
N GLY A 284 -0.83 1.88 25.45
CA GLY A 284 -1.95 1.63 26.37
C GLY A 284 -2.49 0.19 26.38
N ASP A 285 -1.76 -0.78 25.83
CA ASP A 285 -2.16 -2.20 25.73
C ASP A 285 -1.44 -3.13 26.75
N GLY A 286 -0.86 -2.55 27.81
CA GLY A 286 -0.20 -3.30 28.87
C GLY A 286 1.06 -4.03 28.39
N SER A 287 1.01 -5.36 28.37
CA SER A 287 2.05 -6.23 27.79
C SER A 287 1.75 -6.65 26.35
N GLY A 288 0.83 -5.98 25.66
CA GLY A 288 0.51 -6.20 24.25
C GLY A 288 1.60 -5.70 23.27
N PRO A 289 1.42 -5.97 21.97
CA PRO A 289 2.40 -5.67 20.92
C PRO A 289 2.71 -4.18 20.73
N GLY A 290 1.81 -3.28 21.15
CA GLY A 290 2.00 -1.83 21.04
C GLY A 290 3.12 -1.33 21.94
N ASN A 291 3.09 -1.71 23.22
CA ASN A 291 4.21 -1.43 24.13
C ASN A 291 5.42 -2.36 23.89
N ARG A 292 5.18 -3.65 23.60
CA ARG A 292 6.22 -4.70 23.67
C ARG A 292 6.91 -5.05 22.35
N SER A 293 6.42 -4.53 21.22
CA SER A 293 6.91 -4.88 19.88
C SER A 293 6.83 -3.69 18.89
N SER A 294 6.77 -2.44 19.38
CA SER A 294 6.69 -1.24 18.53
C SER A 294 7.55 -0.06 18.97
N ILE A 295 8.10 0.64 17.97
CA ILE A 295 8.71 1.97 18.12
C ILE A 295 7.61 3.04 18.17
N GLY A 296 7.48 3.73 19.29
CA GLY A 296 6.58 4.88 19.44
C GLY A 296 7.22 6.17 18.92
N ILE A 297 6.51 6.88 18.03
CA ILE A 297 6.87 8.21 17.53
C ILE A 297 5.81 9.23 17.98
N GLU A 298 6.22 10.22 18.76
CA GLU A 298 5.40 11.40 19.07
C GLU A 298 5.65 12.54 18.08
N ILE A 299 4.57 13.23 17.69
CA ILE A 299 4.61 14.41 16.82
C ILE A 299 4.14 15.62 17.63
N CYS A 300 4.98 16.66 17.71
CA CYS A 300 4.74 17.85 18.53
C CYS A 300 3.61 18.73 18.00
N GLU A 301 2.89 19.36 18.92
CA GLU A 301 1.77 20.28 18.64
C GLU A 301 1.99 21.70 19.19
N ASN A 302 3.22 22.01 19.64
CA ASN A 302 3.55 23.26 20.33
C ASN A 302 3.21 24.51 19.50
N SER A 303 2.58 25.50 20.15
CA SER A 303 2.02 26.70 19.50
C SER A 303 3.05 27.64 18.84
N ASP A 304 4.34 27.43 19.07
CA ASP A 304 5.47 28.11 18.43
C ASP A 304 6.23 27.25 17.40
N GLY A 305 5.64 26.12 16.97
CA GLY A 305 6.12 25.26 15.89
C GLY A 305 5.09 25.07 14.78
N ASN A 306 5.55 24.70 13.59
CA ASN A 306 4.68 24.37 12.46
C ASN A 306 4.27 22.89 12.45
N TYR A 307 3.05 22.58 12.91
CA TYR A 307 2.53 21.20 12.95
C TYR A 307 2.64 20.43 11.61
N MET A 308 2.42 21.10 10.46
CA MET A 308 2.50 20.41 9.17
C MET A 308 3.93 20.02 8.79
N ALA A 309 4.94 20.77 9.25
CA ALA A 309 6.34 20.39 9.13
C ALA A 309 6.74 19.31 10.14
N ALA A 310 6.21 19.36 11.37
CA ALA A 310 6.41 18.31 12.37
C ALA A 310 5.85 16.96 11.91
N GLU A 311 4.67 16.96 11.26
CA GLU A 311 4.09 15.79 10.61
C GLU A 311 4.96 15.26 9.47
N GLU A 312 5.50 16.14 8.62
CA GLU A 312 6.39 15.75 7.51
C GLU A 312 7.68 15.10 8.04
N ASN A 313 8.25 15.68 9.10
CA ASN A 313 9.43 15.14 9.77
C ASN A 313 9.13 13.79 10.46
N GLY A 314 7.95 13.65 11.06
CA GLY A 314 7.44 12.37 11.57
C GLY A 314 7.25 11.31 10.48
N ALA A 315 6.77 11.69 9.29
CA ALA A 315 6.63 10.78 8.16
C ALA A 315 7.98 10.31 7.59
N LYS A 316 8.96 11.23 7.46
CA LYS A 316 10.35 10.92 7.10
C LYS A 316 11.00 9.96 8.10
N LEU A 317 10.81 10.21 9.39
CA LEU A 317 11.31 9.37 10.47
C LEU A 317 10.69 7.96 10.42
N ALA A 318 9.38 7.86 10.27
CA ALA A 318 8.69 6.57 10.14
C ALA A 318 9.20 5.78 8.93
N ALA A 319 9.38 6.43 7.78
CA ALA A 319 9.96 5.81 6.58
C ALA A 319 11.39 5.28 6.82
N GLN A 320 12.25 6.08 7.47
CA GLN A 320 13.61 5.68 7.76
C GLN A 320 13.68 4.54 8.78
N LEU A 321 12.82 4.53 9.82
CA LEU A 321 12.75 3.44 10.79
C LEU A 321 12.26 2.14 10.16
N LEU A 322 11.25 2.20 9.30
CA LEU A 322 10.77 1.06 8.53
C LEU A 322 11.89 0.46 7.66
N HIS A 323 12.65 1.31 6.95
CA HIS A 323 13.80 0.87 6.15
C HIS A 323 14.90 0.23 7.03
N GLU A 324 15.28 0.89 8.13
CA GLU A 324 16.35 0.41 9.04
C GLU A 324 16.02 -0.94 9.70
N LEU A 325 14.73 -1.19 9.95
CA LEU A 325 14.23 -2.41 10.57
C LEU A 325 13.79 -3.48 9.55
N ASN A 326 13.92 -3.21 8.24
CA ASN A 326 13.41 -4.04 7.14
C ASN A 326 11.92 -4.41 7.31
N LEU A 327 11.10 -3.42 7.67
CA LEU A 327 9.66 -3.55 7.87
C LEU A 327 8.88 -2.90 6.72
N PRO A 328 7.83 -3.56 6.18
CA PRO A 328 6.98 -2.97 5.15
C PRO A 328 6.13 -1.83 5.73
N VAL A 329 5.68 -0.90 4.89
CA VAL A 329 4.84 0.24 5.33
C VAL A 329 3.50 -0.20 5.97
N SER A 330 3.04 -1.43 5.70
CA SER A 330 1.92 -2.07 6.41
C SER A 330 2.21 -2.41 7.90
N SER A 331 3.41 -2.15 8.41
CA SER A 331 3.78 -2.15 9.83
C SER A 331 3.49 -0.82 10.55
N LEU A 332 3.06 0.23 9.85
CA LEU A 332 2.57 1.46 10.50
C LEU A 332 1.31 1.18 11.32
N ARG A 333 1.24 1.73 12.53
CA ARG A 333 0.08 1.67 13.42
C ARG A 333 -0.21 3.02 14.04
N MET A 334 -1.46 3.23 14.42
CA MET A 334 -1.90 4.31 15.28
C MET A 334 -1.94 3.82 16.73
N HIS A 335 -1.82 4.71 17.71
CA HIS A 335 -2.18 4.39 19.11
C HIS A 335 -3.60 3.78 19.18
N LYS A 336 -4.52 4.31 18.37
CA LYS A 336 -5.90 3.83 18.21
C LYS A 336 -6.04 2.32 17.90
N ASP A 337 -5.05 1.72 17.23
CA ASP A 337 -5.07 0.30 16.86
C ASP A 337 -4.85 -0.65 18.05
N PHE A 338 -4.33 -0.14 19.17
CA PHE A 338 -3.95 -0.93 20.36
C PHE A 338 -4.93 -0.74 21.53
N SER A 339 -5.28 0.51 21.86
CA SER A 339 -6.14 0.86 23.00
C SER A 339 -7.47 1.54 22.61
N GLY A 340 -7.67 1.90 21.34
CA GLY A 340 -8.84 2.65 20.88
C GLY A 340 -8.80 4.17 21.17
N LYS A 341 -7.80 4.67 21.91
CA LYS A 341 -7.59 6.12 22.13
C LYS A 341 -7.56 6.85 20.79
N ASN A 342 -8.25 7.99 20.67
CA ASN A 342 -8.27 8.78 19.43
C ASN A 342 -6.96 9.55 19.20
N CYS A 343 -5.88 8.82 18.94
CA CYS A 343 -4.53 9.30 18.69
C CYS A 343 -3.92 8.49 17.53
N PRO A 344 -3.23 9.10 16.54
CA PRO A 344 -2.83 10.51 16.42
C PRO A 344 -4.01 11.45 16.07
N ALA A 345 -4.36 12.36 16.98
CA ALA A 345 -5.60 13.12 16.94
C ALA A 345 -5.69 14.13 15.78
N LYS A 346 -4.60 14.88 15.52
CA LYS A 346 -4.51 15.86 14.42
C LYS A 346 -4.51 15.18 13.06
N ILE A 347 -3.93 13.98 12.96
CA ILE A 347 -3.92 13.19 11.73
C ILE A 347 -5.31 12.61 11.46
N LEU A 348 -5.95 12.05 12.49
CA LEU A 348 -7.29 11.45 12.42
C LEU A 348 -8.42 12.47 12.24
N GLY A 349 -8.24 13.72 12.71
CA GLY A 349 -9.22 14.81 12.60
C GLY A 349 -9.27 15.51 11.22
N ARG A 350 -8.69 14.91 10.18
CA ARG A 350 -8.73 15.41 8.79
C ARG A 350 -9.25 14.32 7.86
N ASP A 351 -9.98 14.73 6.83
CA ASP A 351 -10.47 13.83 5.79
C ASP A 351 -9.33 13.00 5.18
N ASN A 352 -9.52 11.67 5.17
CA ASN A 352 -8.54 10.68 4.71
C ASN A 352 -7.14 10.77 5.38
N GLY A 353 -7.02 11.49 6.51
CA GLY A 353 -5.74 12.00 7.02
C GLY A 353 -4.71 10.92 7.39
N TRP A 354 -5.13 9.75 7.86
CA TRP A 354 -4.23 8.61 8.09
C TRP A 354 -3.66 8.05 6.79
N ASN A 355 -4.49 7.81 5.77
CA ASN A 355 -4.04 7.30 4.48
C ASN A 355 -3.12 8.31 3.76
N SER A 356 -3.38 9.61 3.93
CA SER A 356 -2.50 10.68 3.47
C SER A 356 -1.13 10.65 4.18
N PHE A 357 -1.09 10.41 5.51
CA PHE A 357 0.16 10.21 6.24
C PHE A 357 0.91 8.95 5.79
N VAL A 358 0.21 7.80 5.68
CA VAL A 358 0.77 6.54 5.16
C VAL A 358 1.35 6.72 3.76
N SER A 359 0.72 7.53 2.90
CA SER A 359 1.19 7.85 1.55
C SER A 359 2.47 8.70 1.56
N LYS A 360 2.62 9.67 2.48
CA LYS A 360 3.89 10.38 2.71
C LYS A 360 5.01 9.42 3.14
N VAL A 361 4.71 8.52 4.09
CA VAL A 361 5.68 7.50 4.55
C VAL A 361 6.07 6.56 3.41
N GLN A 362 5.10 6.08 2.62
CA GLN A 362 5.36 5.21 1.47
C GLN A 362 6.24 5.88 0.42
N LYS A 363 6.02 7.17 0.14
CA LYS A 363 6.90 7.94 -0.74
C LYS A 363 8.33 7.97 -0.19
N TYR A 364 8.52 8.43 1.05
CA TYR A 364 9.85 8.53 1.65
C TYR A 364 10.54 7.17 1.84
N TYR A 365 9.79 6.08 2.00
CA TYR A 365 10.31 4.72 2.03
C TYR A 365 10.82 4.29 0.65
N ASN A 366 10.09 4.62 -0.43
CA ASN A 366 10.51 4.38 -1.80
C ASN A 366 11.70 5.28 -2.22
N ASP A 367 11.80 6.49 -1.66
CA ASP A 367 12.95 7.38 -1.86
C ASP A 367 14.22 6.88 -1.14
N LEU A 368 14.08 5.98 -0.15
CA LEU A 368 15.18 5.36 0.61
C LEU A 368 15.62 4.00 0.05
N VAL A 369 14.68 3.15 -0.36
CA VAL A 369 14.99 1.84 -0.98
C VAL A 369 15.48 2.07 -2.41
N PRO A 370 16.73 1.70 -2.77
CA PRO A 370 17.22 1.89 -4.13
C PRO A 370 16.44 1.01 -5.11
N ASP A 371 15.68 1.64 -6.00
CA ASP A 371 14.99 0.95 -7.10
C ASP A 371 16.04 0.47 -8.12
N THR A 372 16.49 -0.77 -7.96
CA THR A 372 17.53 -1.37 -8.82
C THR A 372 17.05 -1.63 -10.23
N ASN A 373 15.73 -1.65 -10.44
CA ASN A 373 15.11 -1.83 -11.75
C ASN A 373 15.35 -0.61 -12.63
N LYS A 374 15.49 -0.83 -13.94
CA LYS A 374 15.39 0.24 -14.94
C LYS A 374 13.99 0.26 -15.52
N TYR A 375 13.50 1.45 -15.82
CA TYR A 375 12.18 1.66 -16.38
C TYR A 375 12.30 2.36 -17.74
N TYR A 376 11.43 2.01 -18.68
CA TYR A 376 11.31 2.73 -19.94
C TYR A 376 9.85 3.04 -20.24
N ILE A 377 9.61 3.99 -21.14
CA ILE A 377 8.28 4.32 -21.63
C ILE A 377 8.14 3.76 -23.04
N ASP A 378 7.09 2.96 -23.23
CA ASP A 378 6.72 2.29 -24.48
C ASP A 378 5.53 3.07 -25.09
N MET A 379 5.77 3.76 -26.21
CA MET A 379 4.82 4.64 -26.89
C MET A 379 4.30 3.97 -28.16
N PHE A 380 2.98 3.86 -28.28
CA PHE A 380 2.30 3.19 -29.39
C PHE A 380 1.59 4.23 -30.30
N SER A 381 0.86 3.76 -31.32
CA SER A 381 0.05 4.57 -32.26
C SER A 381 0.80 5.18 -33.46
N PHE A 382 1.93 4.63 -33.89
CA PHE A 382 2.60 5.08 -35.12
C PHE A 382 2.24 4.16 -36.32
N PRO A 383 1.47 4.65 -37.32
CA PRO A 383 0.97 3.81 -38.42
C PRO A 383 2.03 3.54 -39.50
N GLY A 384 3.17 4.24 -39.52
CA GLY A 384 4.22 4.06 -40.50
C GLY A 384 5.56 4.64 -40.06
N GLU A 385 6.62 4.28 -40.77
CA GLU A 385 8.02 4.55 -40.38
C GLU A 385 8.33 6.04 -40.27
N GLN A 386 7.91 6.85 -41.24
CA GLN A 386 8.09 8.31 -41.18
C GLN A 386 7.39 8.90 -39.94
N SER A 387 6.20 8.42 -39.59
CA SER A 387 5.45 8.92 -38.42
C SER A 387 6.13 8.61 -37.09
N VAL A 388 6.93 7.53 -36.98
CA VAL A 388 7.71 7.28 -35.75
C VAL A 388 9.06 8.00 -35.78
N LEU A 389 9.60 8.31 -36.96
CA LEU A 389 10.79 9.16 -37.12
C LEU A 389 10.48 10.63 -36.78
N ASP A 390 9.37 11.17 -37.26
CA ASP A 390 8.91 12.54 -36.94
C ASP A 390 8.70 12.69 -35.43
N ALA A 391 8.00 11.72 -34.82
CA ALA A 391 7.80 11.65 -33.37
C ALA A 391 9.12 11.52 -32.58
N LYS A 392 10.05 10.67 -33.03
CA LYS A 392 11.39 10.54 -32.44
C LYS A 392 12.16 11.87 -32.47
N ASN A 393 12.12 12.58 -33.61
CA ASN A 393 12.82 13.84 -33.78
C ASN A 393 12.22 14.95 -32.89
N ALA A 394 10.89 15.07 -32.85
CA ALA A 394 10.20 16.06 -32.02
C ALA A 394 10.42 15.82 -30.51
N LEU A 395 10.24 14.59 -30.03
CA LEU A 395 10.45 14.25 -28.62
C LEU A 395 11.92 14.37 -28.23
N GLY A 396 12.85 13.92 -29.09
CA GLY A 396 14.30 14.02 -28.86
C GLY A 396 14.75 15.47 -28.75
N LYS A 397 14.28 16.35 -29.64
CA LYS A 397 14.55 17.79 -29.61
C LYS A 397 13.99 18.48 -28.36
N ALA A 398 12.83 18.04 -27.85
CA ALA A 398 12.19 18.62 -26.68
C ALA A 398 12.76 18.14 -25.33
N THR A 399 13.43 16.98 -25.29
CA THR A 399 13.80 16.30 -24.04
C THR A 399 15.27 15.92 -23.90
N GLY A 400 16.01 15.83 -25.01
CA GLY A 400 17.37 15.27 -25.05
C GLY A 400 17.44 13.76 -24.79
N TRP A 401 16.31 13.05 -24.72
CA TRP A 401 16.29 11.62 -24.38
C TRP A 401 16.84 10.74 -25.51
N TYR A 402 17.47 9.63 -25.13
CA TYR A 402 17.67 8.51 -26.04
C TYR A 402 16.31 7.92 -26.44
N LEU A 403 16.12 7.67 -27.74
CA LEU A 403 14.86 7.20 -28.32
C LEU A 403 15.13 6.15 -29.40
N GLU A 404 14.50 4.99 -29.26
CA GLU A 404 14.62 3.84 -30.16
C GLU A 404 13.24 3.60 -30.80
N HIS A 405 13.12 3.74 -32.13
CA HIS A 405 11.90 3.33 -32.82
C HIS A 405 12.00 1.84 -33.16
N LYS A 406 10.88 1.12 -33.11
CA LYS A 406 10.80 -0.30 -33.45
C LYS A 406 9.61 -0.55 -34.36
N LYS A 407 9.86 -1.18 -35.50
CA LYS A 407 8.80 -1.86 -36.24
C LYS A 407 8.25 -2.97 -35.33
N ILE A 408 6.94 -3.06 -35.20
CA ILE A 408 6.30 -4.04 -34.32
C ILE A 408 6.20 -5.35 -35.10
N SER A 409 7.17 -6.23 -34.88
CA SER A 409 7.05 -7.64 -35.28
C SER A 409 6.14 -8.34 -34.27
N LEU A 410 4.93 -8.70 -34.68
CA LEU A 410 4.00 -9.49 -33.89
C LEU A 410 4.22 -10.97 -34.19
N ASP A 411 4.72 -11.72 -33.22
CA ASP A 411 4.70 -13.18 -33.29
C ASP A 411 3.30 -13.70 -32.93
N ASN A 412 2.42 -13.68 -33.93
CA ASN A 412 1.06 -14.21 -33.85
C ASN A 412 0.98 -15.68 -34.29
N THR A 413 2.09 -16.44 -34.22
CA THR A 413 2.07 -17.86 -34.59
C THR A 413 1.04 -18.63 -33.78
N GLN A 414 0.03 -19.16 -34.46
CA GLN A 414 -0.92 -20.08 -33.86
C GLN A 414 -0.39 -21.51 -33.94
N TYR A 415 -0.32 -22.17 -32.80
CA TYR A 415 0.11 -23.55 -32.68
C TYR A 415 -1.02 -24.44 -32.18
N ARG A 416 -1.02 -25.72 -32.56
CA ARG A 416 -1.87 -26.75 -31.95
C ARG A 416 -1.02 -27.90 -31.42
N ILE A 417 -1.53 -28.59 -30.41
CA ILE A 417 -0.92 -29.83 -29.89
C ILE A 417 -1.46 -31.02 -30.66
N VAL A 418 -0.59 -31.99 -30.93
CA VAL A 418 -0.88 -33.25 -31.65
C VAL A 418 -0.30 -34.41 -30.83
N THR A 419 -1.12 -35.43 -30.56
CA THR A 419 -0.69 -36.65 -29.85
C THR A 419 0.02 -37.65 -30.76
N GLY A 420 0.66 -38.65 -30.15
CA GLY A 420 0.93 -39.93 -30.80
C GLY A 420 -0.34 -40.72 -31.14
N GLU A 421 -0.15 -41.93 -31.68
CA GLU A 421 -1.26 -42.79 -32.12
C GLU A 421 -1.90 -43.60 -30.98
N PHE A 422 -3.23 -43.57 -30.93
CA PHE A 422 -4.09 -44.48 -30.17
C PHE A 422 -4.47 -45.70 -31.01
N GLY A 423 -4.68 -46.84 -30.33
CA GLY A 423 -4.96 -48.14 -30.96
C GLY A 423 -6.42 -48.41 -31.30
N SER A 424 -7.34 -47.52 -30.91
CA SER A 424 -8.75 -47.57 -31.30
C SER A 424 -9.40 -46.19 -31.28
N GLU A 425 -10.55 -46.06 -31.93
CA GLU A 425 -11.35 -44.82 -31.92
C GLU A 425 -11.86 -44.49 -30.50
N GLU A 426 -12.14 -45.50 -29.69
CA GLU A 426 -12.54 -45.35 -28.29
C GLU A 426 -11.41 -44.76 -27.43
N GLN A 427 -10.18 -45.24 -27.59
CA GLN A 427 -9.02 -44.66 -26.92
C GLN A 427 -8.82 -43.18 -27.29
N ALA A 428 -9.05 -42.82 -28.56
CA ALA A 428 -8.95 -41.44 -29.00
C ALA A 428 -10.12 -40.55 -28.50
N ARG A 429 -11.34 -41.08 -28.40
CA ARG A 429 -12.47 -40.41 -27.72
C ARG A 429 -12.15 -40.14 -26.24
N ASN A 430 -11.64 -41.13 -25.53
CA ASN A 430 -11.26 -40.99 -24.12
C ASN A 430 -10.13 -39.96 -23.96
N ALA A 431 -9.20 -39.88 -24.91
CA ALA A 431 -8.14 -38.88 -24.91
C ALA A 431 -8.64 -37.45 -25.13
N VAL A 432 -9.65 -37.22 -25.98
CA VAL A 432 -10.32 -35.91 -26.13
C VAL A 432 -10.97 -35.47 -24.81
N SER A 433 -11.73 -36.36 -24.16
CA SER A 433 -12.34 -36.09 -22.85
C SER A 433 -11.30 -35.73 -21.77
N GLU A 434 -10.15 -36.39 -21.80
CA GLU A 434 -9.06 -36.13 -20.84
C GLU A 434 -8.34 -34.79 -21.11
N LEU A 435 -8.16 -34.36 -22.36
CA LEU A 435 -7.64 -33.01 -22.66
C LEU A 435 -8.62 -31.92 -22.21
N GLN A 436 -9.92 -32.13 -22.41
CA GLN A 436 -10.95 -31.24 -21.89
C GLN A 436 -10.91 -31.18 -20.35
N ARG A 437 -10.66 -32.30 -19.67
CA ARG A 437 -10.53 -32.38 -18.20
C ARG A 437 -9.25 -31.73 -17.66
N ILE A 438 -8.12 -31.88 -18.35
CA ILE A 438 -6.80 -31.35 -17.91
C ILE A 438 -6.73 -29.82 -18.10
N GLY A 439 -7.26 -29.29 -19.19
CA GLY A 439 -7.02 -27.89 -19.57
C GLY A 439 -8.21 -27.12 -20.12
N GLY A 440 -9.40 -27.73 -20.22
CA GLY A 440 -10.57 -27.11 -20.85
C GLY A 440 -10.44 -26.96 -22.37
N TRP A 441 -9.45 -27.61 -22.99
CA TRP A 441 -9.09 -27.40 -24.38
C TRP A 441 -10.00 -28.16 -25.34
N TRP A 442 -10.69 -27.41 -26.21
CA TRP A 442 -11.35 -27.99 -27.37
C TRP A 442 -10.35 -28.82 -28.17
N SER A 443 -10.74 -30.05 -28.49
CA SER A 443 -9.94 -31.00 -29.26
C SER A 443 -10.84 -31.98 -30.00
N LYS A 444 -10.29 -32.58 -31.05
CA LYS A 444 -10.94 -33.63 -31.84
C LYS A 444 -9.95 -34.77 -32.09
N TYR A 445 -10.46 -35.97 -32.32
CA TYR A 445 -9.65 -37.05 -32.89
C TYR A 445 -9.78 -37.10 -34.42
N GLU A 446 -8.77 -37.66 -35.07
CA GLU A 446 -8.75 -37.92 -36.51
C GLU A 446 -7.96 -39.21 -36.79
N PRO A 447 -8.34 -40.01 -37.81
CA PRO A 447 -7.60 -41.20 -38.19
C PRO A 447 -6.20 -40.82 -38.72
N THR A 448 -5.23 -41.72 -38.58
CA THR A 448 -3.90 -41.56 -39.19
C THR A 448 -3.83 -42.36 -40.51
N GLY A 449 -2.67 -42.33 -41.18
CA GLY A 449 -2.42 -43.20 -42.34
C GLY A 449 -2.27 -44.68 -41.99
N SER A 450 -2.19 -45.02 -40.70
CA SER A 450 -2.04 -46.40 -40.20
C SER A 450 -3.43 -47.02 -39.95
N PRO A 451 -3.76 -48.20 -40.51
CA PRO A 451 -5.07 -48.82 -40.34
C PRO A 451 -5.47 -49.00 -38.86
N GLY A 452 -6.67 -48.52 -38.50
CA GLY A 452 -7.22 -48.59 -37.14
C GLY A 452 -6.61 -47.63 -36.12
N LYS A 453 -5.69 -46.73 -36.53
CA LYS A 453 -5.03 -45.77 -35.65
C LYS A 453 -5.63 -44.38 -35.73
N PHE A 454 -5.57 -43.67 -34.61
CA PHE A 454 -6.14 -42.32 -34.45
C PHE A 454 -5.19 -41.44 -33.65
N ARG A 455 -5.22 -40.13 -33.88
CA ARG A 455 -4.52 -39.12 -33.07
C ARG A 455 -5.50 -38.04 -32.63
N VAL A 456 -5.16 -37.31 -31.56
CA VAL A 456 -5.94 -36.15 -31.09
C VAL A 456 -5.19 -34.87 -31.44
N VAL A 457 -5.94 -33.86 -31.90
CA VAL A 457 -5.46 -32.51 -32.18
C VAL A 457 -6.30 -31.48 -31.42
N THR A 458 -5.65 -30.47 -30.85
CA THR A 458 -6.34 -29.37 -30.14
C THR A 458 -6.81 -28.26 -31.08
N GLY A 459 -7.60 -27.33 -30.54
CA GLY A 459 -7.66 -25.96 -31.02
C GLY A 459 -6.32 -25.22 -30.86
N THR A 460 -6.28 -23.94 -31.20
CA THR A 460 -5.03 -23.17 -31.25
C THR A 460 -4.68 -22.45 -29.95
N PHE A 461 -3.37 -22.35 -29.73
CA PHE A 461 -2.68 -21.55 -28.72
C PHE A 461 -1.99 -20.37 -29.42
N THR A 462 -1.84 -19.23 -28.75
CA THR A 462 -1.22 -18.03 -29.35
C THR A 462 0.20 -17.84 -28.83
N GLY A 463 1.19 -17.98 -29.72
CA GLY A 463 2.61 -17.90 -29.38
C GLY A 463 3.16 -19.14 -28.68
N GLU A 464 4.48 -19.31 -28.76
CA GLU A 464 5.12 -20.59 -28.48
C GLU A 464 5.14 -20.97 -26.98
N GLU A 465 5.26 -19.98 -26.10
CA GLU A 465 5.24 -20.16 -24.63
C GLU A 465 3.95 -20.84 -24.13
N GLN A 466 2.80 -20.47 -24.72
CA GLN A 466 1.49 -21.02 -24.33
C GLN A 466 1.38 -22.49 -24.69
N VAL A 467 1.80 -22.86 -25.91
CA VAL A 467 1.73 -24.25 -26.38
C VAL A 467 2.77 -25.13 -25.68
N LYS A 468 3.97 -24.61 -25.39
CA LYS A 468 4.99 -25.29 -24.58
C LYS A 468 4.48 -25.59 -23.17
N SER A 469 3.84 -24.62 -22.52
CA SER A 469 3.24 -24.77 -21.18
C SER A 469 2.12 -25.82 -21.17
N ALA A 470 1.23 -25.79 -22.16
CA ALA A 470 0.17 -26.78 -22.32
C ALA A 470 0.71 -28.19 -22.60
N LEU A 471 1.74 -28.31 -23.45
CA LEU A 471 2.41 -29.56 -23.77
C LEU A 471 3.07 -30.18 -22.53
N GLN A 472 3.81 -29.41 -21.73
CA GLN A 472 4.37 -29.88 -20.45
C GLN A 472 3.27 -30.34 -19.48
N LYS A 473 2.15 -29.61 -19.42
CA LYS A 473 1.00 -29.97 -18.56
C LYS A 473 0.35 -31.29 -18.99
N ILE A 474 0.31 -31.61 -20.29
CA ILE A 474 -0.18 -32.91 -20.78
C ILE A 474 0.84 -34.01 -20.42
N GLN A 475 2.11 -33.85 -20.82
CA GLN A 475 3.16 -34.85 -20.59
C GLN A 475 3.27 -35.24 -19.10
N SER A 476 3.26 -34.25 -18.20
CA SER A 476 3.34 -34.46 -16.74
C SER A 476 2.09 -35.03 -16.09
N LYS A 477 0.96 -35.13 -16.80
CA LYS A 477 -0.31 -35.67 -16.28
C LYS A 477 -0.73 -37.00 -16.92
N THR A 478 -0.35 -37.25 -18.17
CA THR A 478 -0.76 -38.46 -18.91
C THR A 478 0.40 -39.36 -19.34
N GLY A 479 1.64 -38.85 -19.32
CA GLY A 479 2.80 -39.54 -19.88
C GLY A 479 2.77 -39.69 -21.41
N TRP A 480 1.80 -39.08 -22.10
CA TRP A 480 1.67 -39.24 -23.56
C TRP A 480 2.78 -38.56 -24.33
N TRP A 481 3.17 -39.18 -25.44
CA TRP A 481 3.94 -38.48 -26.47
C TRP A 481 3.04 -37.45 -27.17
N VAL A 482 3.47 -36.19 -27.13
CA VAL A 482 2.81 -35.03 -27.75
C VAL A 482 3.86 -34.10 -28.34
N LYS A 483 3.51 -33.48 -29.46
CA LYS A 483 4.24 -32.37 -30.09
C LYS A 483 3.32 -31.18 -30.32
N TYR A 484 3.86 -30.06 -30.79
CA TYR A 484 3.07 -28.98 -31.39
C TYR A 484 3.46 -28.77 -32.86
N GLU A 485 2.59 -28.09 -33.60
CA GLU A 485 2.82 -27.66 -34.98
C GLU A 485 2.08 -26.33 -35.24
N SER A 486 2.60 -25.51 -36.15
CA SER A 486 1.97 -24.25 -36.56
C SER A 486 0.75 -24.49 -37.45
N VAL A 487 -0.23 -23.59 -37.37
CA VAL A 487 -1.55 -23.74 -38.00
C VAL A 487 -1.80 -22.73 -39.13
N GLY A 488 -0.85 -21.80 -39.36
CA GLY A 488 -0.81 -20.89 -40.52
C GLY A 488 -0.49 -19.44 -40.16
N ASP A 489 0.03 -18.68 -41.13
CA ASP A 489 0.41 -17.27 -40.97
C ASP A 489 -0.81 -16.34 -40.99
N ALA A 490 -1.53 -16.27 -39.86
CA ALA A 490 -2.65 -15.37 -39.65
C ALA A 490 -2.18 -13.91 -39.44
N ASN A 491 -1.65 -13.27 -40.48
CA ASN A 491 -1.25 -11.86 -40.52
C ASN A 491 -2.46 -10.88 -40.57
N VAL A 492 -3.45 -11.10 -39.70
CA VAL A 492 -4.53 -10.15 -39.38
C VAL A 492 -4.66 -10.12 -37.86
N ASN A 493 -4.47 -8.95 -37.28
CA ASN A 493 -4.59 -8.72 -35.84
C ASN A 493 -5.86 -7.88 -35.59
N TYR A 494 -6.65 -8.25 -34.58
CA TYR A 494 -7.85 -7.52 -34.19
C TYR A 494 -7.58 -6.70 -32.93
N SER A 495 -7.06 -5.48 -33.12
CA SER A 495 -7.44 -4.41 -32.19
C SER A 495 -8.93 -4.14 -32.40
N THR A 496 -9.73 -4.11 -31.34
CA THR A 496 -11.12 -3.64 -31.42
C THR A 496 -11.23 -2.11 -31.24
N THR A 497 -10.13 -1.44 -30.89
CA THR A 497 -10.10 0.01 -30.73
C THR A 497 -9.86 0.68 -32.09
N PRO A 498 -10.80 1.48 -32.61
CA PRO A 498 -10.68 2.11 -33.93
C PRO A 498 -9.60 3.20 -33.96
N ILE A 499 -9.02 3.39 -35.15
CA ILE A 499 -8.09 4.48 -35.45
C ILE A 499 -8.86 5.65 -36.07
N TYR A 500 -8.66 6.86 -35.55
CA TYR A 500 -9.20 8.09 -36.10
C TYR A 500 -8.07 8.98 -36.62
N ARG A 501 -8.20 9.54 -37.82
CA ARG A 501 -7.38 10.68 -38.26
C ARG A 501 -8.08 11.99 -37.90
N ILE A 502 -7.30 13.07 -37.80
CA ILE A 502 -7.84 14.43 -37.71
C ILE A 502 -7.88 15.02 -39.12
N VAL A 503 -9.01 15.66 -39.46
CA VAL A 503 -9.20 16.47 -40.66
C VAL A 503 -9.38 17.93 -40.26
N THR A 504 -8.58 18.85 -40.82
CA THR A 504 -8.74 20.29 -40.57
C THR A 504 -9.90 20.91 -41.36
N GLY A 505 -10.21 22.17 -41.05
CA GLY A 505 -10.89 23.08 -41.97
C GLY A 505 -10.03 23.44 -43.19
N GLU A 506 -10.54 24.34 -44.03
CA GLU A 506 -9.90 24.73 -45.29
C GLU A 506 -8.88 25.86 -45.14
N PHE A 507 -7.69 25.64 -45.69
CA PHE A 507 -6.66 26.64 -45.94
C PHE A 507 -6.87 27.29 -47.32
N ASN A 508 -6.58 28.59 -47.42
CA ASN A 508 -6.91 29.41 -48.60
C ASN A 508 -6.01 29.17 -49.82
N ASN A 509 -4.91 28.44 -49.68
CA ASN A 509 -3.99 28.09 -50.76
C ASN A 509 -3.05 26.93 -50.33
N LEU A 510 -2.26 26.45 -51.29
CA LEU A 510 -1.30 25.36 -51.12
C LEU A 510 -0.22 25.64 -50.06
N GLU A 511 0.34 26.86 -50.02
CA GLU A 511 1.44 27.20 -49.11
C GLU A 511 0.99 27.28 -47.65
N MET A 512 -0.23 27.75 -47.39
CA MET A 512 -0.83 27.67 -46.05
C MET A 512 -1.00 26.22 -45.59
N ALA A 513 -1.43 25.31 -46.48
CA ALA A 513 -1.60 23.90 -46.13
C ALA A 513 -0.26 23.15 -45.95
N LYS A 514 0.76 23.45 -46.78
CA LYS A 514 2.14 23.00 -46.55
C LYS A 514 2.69 23.48 -45.20
N LYS A 515 2.48 24.77 -44.89
CA LYS A 515 2.93 25.35 -43.61
C LYS A 515 2.24 24.68 -42.42
N ALA A 516 0.94 24.40 -42.52
CA ALA A 516 0.20 23.67 -41.49
C ALA A 516 0.71 22.21 -41.29
N VAL A 517 1.06 21.49 -42.36
CA VAL A 517 1.73 20.18 -42.24
C VAL A 517 3.07 20.30 -41.52
N GLN A 518 3.87 21.31 -41.87
CA GLN A 518 5.16 21.58 -41.24
C GLN A 518 4.99 21.91 -39.74
N ASP A 519 4.00 22.74 -39.37
CA ASP A 519 3.74 23.10 -37.97
C ASP A 519 3.30 21.90 -37.11
N LEU A 520 2.52 20.96 -37.66
CA LEU A 520 2.15 19.72 -36.97
C LEU A 520 3.36 18.80 -36.75
N SER A 521 4.26 18.70 -37.74
CA SER A 521 5.49 17.91 -37.61
C SER A 521 6.46 18.56 -36.59
N ASP A 522 6.79 19.84 -36.75
CA ASP A 522 7.75 20.56 -35.90
C ASP A 522 7.28 20.73 -34.44
N THR A 523 5.97 20.92 -34.22
CA THR A 523 5.42 21.22 -32.88
C THR A 523 4.94 19.98 -32.13
N MET A 524 4.42 18.97 -32.85
CA MET A 524 3.76 17.81 -32.25
C MET A 524 4.41 16.47 -32.63
N GLY A 525 5.34 16.44 -33.59
CA GLY A 525 5.87 15.18 -34.16
C GLY A 525 4.81 14.38 -34.91
N TRP A 526 3.75 15.03 -35.40
CA TRP A 526 2.63 14.35 -36.05
C TRP A 526 2.80 14.35 -37.57
N TRP A 527 2.91 13.15 -38.14
CA TRP A 527 2.81 12.98 -39.59
C TRP A 527 1.46 13.48 -40.10
N SER A 528 1.49 14.22 -41.20
CA SER A 528 0.29 14.70 -41.90
C SER A 528 0.58 14.98 -43.36
N LYS A 529 -0.47 15.04 -44.18
CA LYS A 529 -0.43 15.49 -45.58
C LYS A 529 -1.49 16.56 -45.81
N TYR A 530 -1.30 17.40 -46.82
CA TYR A 530 -2.38 18.23 -47.37
C TYR A 530 -3.05 17.52 -48.55
N GLU A 531 -4.31 17.85 -48.80
CA GLU A 531 -5.07 17.38 -49.96
C GLU A 531 -6.04 18.48 -50.44
N PRO A 532 -6.31 18.56 -51.76
CA PRO A 532 -7.29 19.52 -52.30
C PRO A 532 -8.71 19.16 -51.84
N THR A 533 -9.57 20.17 -51.81
CA THR A 533 -10.99 20.03 -51.46
C THR A 533 -11.89 20.18 -52.68
N SER A 534 -13.21 20.07 -52.49
CA SER A 534 -14.20 20.40 -53.53
C SER A 534 -14.21 21.89 -53.92
N ASN A 535 -13.66 22.76 -53.08
CA ASN A 535 -13.56 24.19 -53.34
C ASN A 535 -12.26 24.50 -54.10
N PRO A 536 -12.31 25.08 -55.32
CA PRO A 536 -11.11 25.35 -56.12
C PRO A 536 -10.08 26.21 -55.38
N GLY A 537 -8.82 25.78 -55.40
CA GLY A 537 -7.71 26.45 -54.69
C GLY A 537 -7.67 26.25 -53.17
N LYS A 538 -8.70 25.62 -52.57
CA LYS A 538 -8.74 25.32 -51.13
C LYS A 538 -8.21 23.92 -50.84
N TYR A 539 -7.43 23.83 -49.77
CA TYR A 539 -6.77 22.61 -49.30
C TYR A 539 -7.11 22.34 -47.83
N ARG A 540 -7.11 21.08 -47.42
CA ARG A 540 -7.20 20.67 -46.01
C ARG A 540 -6.00 19.82 -45.63
N VAL A 541 -5.71 19.71 -44.34
CA VAL A 541 -4.68 18.81 -43.81
C VAL A 541 -5.36 17.62 -43.13
N VAL A 542 -4.78 16.45 -43.34
CA VAL A 542 -5.16 15.18 -42.67
C VAL A 542 -3.94 14.56 -42.02
N THR A 543 -4.09 14.15 -40.76
CA THR A 543 -3.01 13.55 -39.96
C THR A 543 -2.88 12.05 -40.18
N GLY A 544 -1.85 11.47 -39.58
CA GLY A 544 -1.85 10.05 -39.21
C GLY A 544 -2.94 9.71 -38.17
N GLY A 545 -3.01 8.43 -37.81
CA GLY A 545 -4.03 7.88 -36.93
C GLY A 545 -3.76 8.03 -35.42
N PHE A 546 -4.82 8.23 -34.66
CA PHE A 546 -4.88 8.22 -33.21
C PHE A 546 -5.79 7.07 -32.75
N MET A 547 -5.35 6.24 -31.80
CA MET A 547 -6.16 5.12 -31.31
C MET A 547 -7.24 5.60 -30.32
N GLY A 548 -8.51 5.39 -30.67
CA GLY A 548 -9.66 5.61 -29.80
C GLY A 548 -10.08 7.09 -29.65
N GLU A 549 -11.37 7.30 -29.39
CA GLU A 549 -11.99 8.63 -29.35
C GLU A 549 -11.30 9.59 -28.37
N ALA A 550 -10.87 9.09 -27.21
CA ALA A 550 -10.20 9.92 -26.19
C ALA A 550 -8.85 10.48 -26.67
N SER A 551 -8.07 9.72 -27.46
CA SER A 551 -6.78 10.19 -27.99
C SER A 551 -7.01 11.25 -29.06
N VAL A 552 -7.87 10.99 -30.04
CA VAL A 552 -8.15 11.96 -31.12
C VAL A 552 -8.83 13.24 -30.58
N LYS A 553 -9.69 13.13 -29.57
CA LYS A 553 -10.34 14.29 -28.92
C LYS A 553 -9.34 15.18 -28.20
N ASN A 554 -8.39 14.60 -27.46
CA ASN A 554 -7.30 15.36 -26.85
C ASN A 554 -6.40 16.00 -27.92
N ALA A 555 -6.08 15.28 -29.00
CA ALA A 555 -5.28 15.80 -30.10
C ALA A 555 -5.97 16.98 -30.85
N MET A 556 -7.28 16.91 -31.09
CA MET A 556 -8.06 18.02 -31.66
C MET A 556 -8.08 19.25 -30.73
N ASN A 557 -8.27 19.05 -29.42
CA ASN A 557 -8.19 20.13 -28.43
C ASN A 557 -6.81 20.82 -28.45
N THR A 558 -5.74 20.04 -28.63
CA THR A 558 -4.36 20.55 -28.74
C THR A 558 -4.12 21.34 -30.04
N ILE A 559 -4.69 20.94 -31.18
CA ILE A 559 -4.64 21.75 -32.42
C ILE A 559 -5.40 23.06 -32.23
N ASN A 560 -6.62 23.00 -31.71
CA ASN A 560 -7.48 24.17 -31.52
C ASN A 560 -6.80 25.18 -30.57
N SER A 561 -6.32 24.74 -29.42
CA SER A 561 -5.66 25.61 -28.43
C SER A 561 -4.31 26.20 -28.87
N LYS A 562 -3.49 25.48 -29.66
CA LYS A 562 -2.19 26.02 -30.13
C LYS A 562 -2.27 26.82 -31.43
N PHE A 563 -3.17 26.48 -32.35
CA PHE A 563 -3.18 27.04 -33.70
C PHE A 563 -4.51 27.74 -34.10
N GLY A 564 -5.57 27.59 -33.30
CA GLY A 564 -6.90 28.14 -33.61
C GLY A 564 -7.63 27.43 -34.76
N TRP A 565 -7.12 26.29 -35.25
CA TRP A 565 -7.71 25.60 -36.41
C TRP A 565 -8.93 24.76 -36.00
N TRP A 566 -10.00 24.88 -36.78
CA TRP A 566 -11.13 23.95 -36.72
C TRP A 566 -10.69 22.55 -37.19
N THR A 567 -11.15 21.53 -36.48
CA THR A 567 -10.82 20.12 -36.72
C THR A 567 -12.03 19.21 -36.49
N ARG A 568 -12.03 18.05 -37.15
CA ARG A 568 -12.90 16.90 -36.83
C ARG A 568 -12.09 15.60 -36.81
N ALA A 569 -12.59 14.60 -36.10
CA ALA A 569 -12.12 13.23 -36.22
C ALA A 569 -12.82 12.54 -37.42
N GLU A 570 -12.13 11.57 -38.02
CA GLU A 570 -12.65 10.69 -39.06
C GLU A 570 -12.05 9.30 -38.81
N GLU A 571 -12.91 8.29 -38.62
CA GLU A 571 -12.46 6.91 -38.45
C GLU A 571 -11.85 6.39 -39.76
N THR A 572 -10.66 5.80 -39.71
CA THR A 572 -9.95 5.36 -40.92
C THR A 572 -10.39 3.97 -41.41
N GLY A 573 -11.10 3.21 -40.56
CA GLY A 573 -11.36 1.79 -40.75
C GLY A 573 -10.11 0.92 -40.56
N GLU A 574 -8.95 1.52 -40.26
CA GLU A 574 -7.73 0.80 -39.92
C GLU A 574 -7.76 0.40 -38.44
N PHE A 575 -7.24 -0.79 -38.18
CA PHE A 575 -6.95 -1.28 -36.85
C PHE A 575 -5.53 -1.83 -36.87
N VAL A 576 -4.81 -1.75 -35.74
CA VAL A 576 -3.41 -2.23 -35.51
C VAL A 576 -2.28 -1.23 -35.82
N TYR A 577 -1.21 -1.37 -35.05
CA TYR A 577 0.01 -0.57 -35.07
C TYR A 577 1.10 -1.19 -35.96
N ASN A 578 1.87 -0.36 -36.69
CA ASN A 578 3.07 -0.82 -37.41
C ASN A 578 4.38 -0.51 -36.66
N TYR A 579 4.43 0.61 -35.92
CA TYR A 579 5.64 1.07 -35.21
C TYR A 579 5.34 1.53 -33.77
N ARG A 580 6.35 1.39 -32.90
CA ARG A 580 6.40 1.94 -31.53
C ARG A 580 7.67 2.72 -31.29
N LEU A 581 7.65 3.65 -30.34
CA LEU A 581 8.80 4.44 -29.90
C LEU A 581 9.11 4.09 -28.43
N VAL A 582 10.37 3.88 -28.10
CA VAL A 582 10.83 3.43 -26.78
C VAL A 582 11.89 4.40 -26.25
N THR A 583 11.79 4.79 -24.98
CA THR A 583 12.81 5.63 -24.34
C THR A 583 14.07 4.85 -23.93
N GLY A 584 15.16 5.59 -23.68
CA GLY A 584 16.18 5.15 -22.74
C GLY A 584 15.66 4.99 -21.31
N ASP A 585 16.56 4.63 -20.40
CA ASP A 585 16.22 4.10 -19.09
C ASP A 585 16.11 5.18 -18.01
N PHE A 586 15.05 5.10 -17.21
CA PHE A 586 14.82 5.88 -15.99
C PHE A 586 15.24 5.07 -14.75
N ASN A 587 15.69 5.78 -13.72
CA ASN A 587 16.30 5.20 -12.51
C ASN A 587 15.32 4.93 -11.35
N SER A 588 14.03 5.22 -11.53
CA SER A 588 12.99 4.78 -10.61
C SER A 588 11.63 4.72 -11.30
N LYS A 589 10.73 3.90 -10.76
CA LYS A 589 9.34 3.81 -11.24
C LYS A 589 8.66 5.19 -11.27
N SER A 590 8.81 5.97 -10.20
CA SER A 590 8.16 7.30 -10.07
C SER A 590 8.60 8.26 -11.17
N GLN A 591 9.90 8.30 -11.49
CA GLN A 591 10.46 9.14 -12.56
C GLN A 591 9.85 8.76 -13.93
N ALA A 592 9.71 7.46 -14.23
CA ALA A 592 9.13 7.00 -15.48
C ALA A 592 7.63 7.33 -15.60
N TYR A 593 6.86 7.29 -14.51
CA TYR A 593 5.44 7.69 -14.52
C TYR A 593 5.27 9.20 -14.74
N GLU A 594 6.06 10.04 -14.05
CA GLU A 594 6.06 11.50 -14.26
C GLU A 594 6.32 11.86 -15.73
N LYS A 595 7.28 11.19 -16.37
CA LYS A 595 7.61 11.40 -17.79
C LYS A 595 6.56 10.78 -18.74
N SER A 596 5.95 9.65 -18.37
CA SER A 596 4.83 9.02 -19.10
C SER A 596 3.62 9.96 -19.20
N ASP A 597 3.25 10.60 -18.09
CA ASP A 597 2.13 11.55 -18.05
C ASP A 597 2.48 12.88 -18.73
N TRP A 598 3.72 13.34 -18.63
CA TRP A 598 4.19 14.48 -19.42
C TRP A 598 4.05 14.25 -20.93
N ILE A 599 4.38 13.06 -21.45
CA ILE A 599 4.17 12.72 -22.88
C ILE A 599 2.68 12.76 -23.25
N LYS A 600 1.80 12.17 -22.43
CA LYS A 600 0.34 12.16 -22.67
C LYS A 600 -0.20 13.58 -22.76
N ASN A 601 0.21 14.44 -21.85
CA ASN A 601 -0.28 15.82 -21.74
C ASN A 601 0.26 16.75 -22.84
N ASN A 602 1.48 16.52 -23.36
CA ASN A 602 2.08 17.39 -24.38
C ASN A 602 1.79 16.94 -25.83
N TYR A 603 1.67 15.63 -26.07
CA TYR A 603 1.59 15.04 -27.42
C TYR A 603 0.33 14.19 -27.67
N GLY A 604 -0.45 13.85 -26.64
CA GLY A 604 -1.62 12.97 -26.76
C GLY A 604 -1.31 11.49 -27.00
N TRP A 605 -0.02 11.11 -27.07
CA TRP A 605 0.42 9.75 -27.43
C TRP A 605 0.13 8.72 -26.32
N TYR A 606 -0.56 7.64 -26.69
CA TYR A 606 -0.78 6.50 -25.81
C TYR A 606 0.55 5.81 -25.49
N ASN A 607 0.87 5.68 -24.20
CA ASN A 607 2.11 5.08 -23.75
C ASN A 607 1.98 4.41 -22.38
N GLN A 608 2.88 3.47 -22.10
CA GLN A 608 2.94 2.69 -20.85
C GLN A 608 4.35 2.71 -20.26
N VAL A 609 4.46 2.80 -18.94
CA VAL A 609 5.71 2.51 -18.23
C VAL A 609 5.93 0.99 -18.20
N LYS A 610 7.15 0.56 -18.52
CA LYS A 610 7.62 -0.82 -18.48
C LYS A 610 8.86 -0.93 -17.59
N VAL A 611 9.10 -2.13 -17.06
CA VAL A 611 10.38 -2.53 -16.48
C VAL A 611 11.28 -3.07 -17.59
N ARG A 612 12.59 -2.88 -17.48
CA ARG A 612 13.61 -3.53 -18.32
C ARG A 612 13.72 -5.01 -18.08
#